data_AF-A0A9P4DSI0-F1
#
_entry.id   AF-A0A9P4DSI0-F1
#
_cell.length_a   1.000
_cell.length_b   1.000
_cell.length_c   1.000
_cell.angle_alpha   90.00
_cell.angle_beta   90.00
_cell.angle_gamma   90.00
#
_symmetry.space_group_name_H-M   'P 1'
#
loop_
_entity.id
_entity.type
_entity.pdbx_description
1 polymer ?
#
loop_
_entity_poly.entity_id
_entity_poly.type
_entity_poly.pdbx_seq_one_letter_code
_entity_poly.pdbx_strand_id
1 'polypeptide(L)'
;MKTEAEYEQIMKRRRRVFRDAFRNPEVLTELKRHFQTDLPCFQGKAGSYDPLDAMRRDAYREVILFIEAVIGNNHEPEEETTE
;
A
#
# COMPACT_ATOMS: atom_id res chain seq x y z
N MET A 1 24.13 12.08 6.69
CA MET A 1 23.01 12.06 5.73
C MET A 1 23.30 10.92 4.77
N LYS A 2 22.36 10.00 4.52
CA LYS A 2 22.62 8.88 3.61
C LYS A 2 22.79 9.41 2.19
N THR A 3 23.64 8.76 1.40
CA THR A 3 23.80 9.09 -0.02
C THR A 3 22.57 8.65 -0.81
N GLU A 4 22.39 9.21 -2.00
CA GLU A 4 21.28 8.84 -2.88
C GLU A 4 21.28 7.35 -3.22
N ALA A 5 22.45 6.78 -3.52
CA ALA A 5 22.63 5.35 -3.78
C ALA A 5 22.24 4.47 -2.57
N GLU A 6 22.58 4.89 -1.35
CA GLU A 6 22.16 4.18 -0.13
C GLU A 6 20.64 4.22 0.05
N TYR A 7 20.00 5.36 -0.24
CA TYR A 7 18.54 5.48 -0.20
C TYR A 7 17.85 4.57 -1.22
N GLU A 8 18.36 4.53 -2.46
CA GLU A 8 17.82 3.65 -3.50
C GLU A 8 17.90 2.17 -3.11
N GLN A 9 19.05 1.72 -2.59
CA GLN A 9 19.20 0.34 -2.13
C GLN A 9 18.23 0.01 -0.99
N ILE A 10 18.02 0.93 -0.04
CA ILE A 10 17.06 0.76 1.05
C ILE A 10 15.63 0.64 0.48
N MET A 11 15.26 1.47 -0.48
CA MET A 11 13.93 1.42 -1.09
C MET A 11 13.73 0.14 -1.90
N LYS A 12 14.73 -0.29 -2.68
CA LYS A 12 14.71 -1.60 -3.37
C LYS A 12 14.47 -2.75 -2.38
N ARG A 13 15.20 -2.76 -1.26
CA ARG A 13 15.00 -3.78 -0.20
C ARG A 13 13.61 -3.71 0.42
N ARG A 14 13.11 -2.52 0.74
CA ARG A 14 11.75 -2.34 1.29
C ARG A 14 10.68 -2.85 0.33
N ARG A 15 10.75 -2.47 -0.96
CA ARG A 15 9.81 -2.95 -1.98
C ARG A 15 9.79 -4.48 -2.05
N ARG A 16 10.95 -5.13 -2.03
CA ARG A 16 11.04 -6.59 -1.99
C ARG A 16 10.31 -7.19 -0.78
N VAL A 17 10.57 -6.66 0.42
CA VAL A 17 9.90 -7.14 1.65
C VAL A 17 8.38 -7.00 1.57
N PHE A 18 7.87 -5.87 1.06
CA PHE A 18 6.44 -5.67 0.88
C PHE A 18 5.85 -6.66 -0.14
N ARG A 19 6.51 -6.88 -1.27
CA ARG A 19 6.07 -7.88 -2.25
C ARG A 19 6.01 -9.29 -1.67
N ASP A 20 7.02 -9.67 -0.91
CA ASP A 20 7.05 -11.00 -0.29
C ASP A 20 5.94 -11.14 0.77
N ALA A 21 5.70 -10.10 1.58
CA ALA A 21 4.64 -10.09 2.59
C ALA A 21 3.22 -10.13 1.99
N PHE A 22 3.02 -9.48 0.84
CA PHE A 22 1.73 -9.37 0.16
C PHE A 22 1.65 -10.25 -1.10
N ARG A 23 2.50 -11.29 -1.19
CA ARG A 23 2.52 -12.23 -2.32
C ARG A 23 1.20 -12.96 -2.50
N ASN A 24 0.48 -13.23 -1.41
CA ASN A 24 -0.88 -13.74 -1.46
C ASN A 24 -1.88 -12.57 -1.60
N PRO A 25 -2.58 -12.43 -2.74
CA PRO A 25 -3.56 -11.36 -2.94
C PRO A 25 -4.75 -11.41 -1.96
N GLU A 26 -5.02 -12.56 -1.34
CA GLU A 26 -6.07 -12.69 -0.32
C GLU A 26 -5.75 -11.85 0.93
N VAL A 27 -4.48 -11.67 1.28
CA VAL A 27 -4.08 -10.84 2.43
C VAL A 27 -4.53 -9.40 2.21
N LEU A 28 -4.27 -8.85 1.02
CA LEU A 28 -4.68 -7.49 0.67
C LEU A 28 -6.21 -7.37 0.62
N THR A 29 -6.88 -8.38 0.09
CA THR A 29 -8.35 -8.45 0.03
C THR A 29 -8.96 -8.44 1.43
N GLU A 30 -8.41 -9.22 2.37
CA GLU A 30 -8.90 -9.27 3.75
C GLU A 30 -8.62 -7.96 4.49
N LEU A 31 -7.49 -7.29 4.26
CA LEU A 31 -7.23 -5.97 4.84
C LEU A 31 -8.21 -4.91 4.32
N LYS A 32 -8.48 -4.90 3.01
CA LYS A 32 -9.48 -4.00 2.41
C LYS A 32 -10.86 -4.21 3.02
N ARG A 33 -11.24 -5.47 3.23
CA ARG A 33 -12.51 -5.85 3.88
C ARG A 33 -12.54 -5.42 5.35
N HIS A 34 -11.49 -5.73 6.10
CA HIS A 34 -11.42 -5.47 7.55
C HIS A 34 -11.44 -3.98 7.86
N PHE A 35 -10.62 -3.20 7.16
CA PHE A 35 -10.58 -1.74 7.31
C PHE A 35 -11.61 -1.02 6.44
N GLN A 36 -12.38 -1.77 5.65
CA GLN A 36 -13.45 -1.29 4.80
C GLN A 36 -13.01 -0.10 3.92
N THR A 37 -11.83 -0.21 3.32
CA THR A 37 -11.17 0.89 2.58
C THR A 37 -11.83 1.19 1.23
N ASP A 38 -12.62 0.23 0.72
CA ASP A 38 -13.40 0.39 -0.52
C ASP A 38 -14.66 1.23 -0.32
N LEU A 39 -15.08 1.44 0.93
CA LEU A 39 -16.23 2.29 1.25
C LEU A 39 -15.84 3.77 1.23
N PRO A 40 -16.78 4.68 0.86
CA PRO A 40 -16.55 6.11 0.98
C PRO A 40 -16.21 6.53 2.41
N CYS A 41 -15.21 7.39 2.62
CA CYS A 41 -14.86 7.91 3.95
C CYS A 41 -16.02 8.68 4.59
N PHE A 42 -16.78 9.43 3.79
CA PHE A 42 -17.96 10.16 4.23
C PHE A 42 -19.22 9.42 3.82
N GLN A 43 -19.74 8.58 4.71
CA GLN A 43 -21.00 7.85 4.48
C GLN A 43 -22.19 8.64 5.03
N GLY A 44 -23.29 8.70 4.27
CA GLY A 44 -24.53 9.34 4.71
C GLY A 44 -24.63 10.83 4.32
N LYS A 45 -25.44 11.59 5.06
CA LYS A 45 -25.63 13.02 4.81
C LYS A 45 -24.47 13.83 5.40
N ALA A 46 -24.18 14.98 4.81
CA ALA A 46 -23.24 15.93 5.39
C ALA A 46 -23.64 16.24 6.85
N GLY A 47 -22.70 16.08 7.79
CA GLY A 47 -22.93 16.24 9.22
C GLY A 47 -23.48 15.00 9.95
N SER A 48 -23.70 13.86 9.28
CA SER A 48 -24.16 12.62 9.92
C SER A 48 -23.07 11.54 10.09
N TYR A 49 -21.91 11.70 9.46
CA TYR A 49 -20.80 10.76 9.60
C TYR A 49 -19.95 11.09 10.82
N ASP A 50 -19.32 10.07 11.40
CA ASP A 50 -18.29 10.26 12.42
C ASP A 50 -16.99 10.73 11.73
N PRO A 51 -16.51 11.96 12.00
CA PRO A 51 -15.29 12.47 11.37
C PRO A 51 -14.03 11.67 11.75
N LEU A 52 -14.00 11.03 12.92
CA LEU A 52 -12.86 10.20 13.33
C LEU A 52 -12.85 8.86 12.59
N ASP A 53 -14.01 8.27 12.34
CA ASP A 53 -14.13 7.06 11.51
C ASP A 53 -13.73 7.36 10.06
N ALA A 54 -14.20 8.49 9.51
CA ALA A 54 -13.85 8.94 8.17
C ALA A 54 -12.33 9.13 8.01
N MET A 55 -11.69 9.85 8.94
CA MET A 55 -10.24 10.05 8.94
C MET A 55 -9.46 8.75 9.07
N ARG A 56 -9.92 7.83 9.93
CA ARG A 56 -9.26 6.54 10.14
C ARG A 56 -9.31 5.68 8.86
N ARG A 57 -10.48 5.64 8.21
CA ARG A 57 -10.67 4.90 6.95
C ARG A 57 -9.81 5.46 5.84
N ASP A 58 -9.72 6.79 5.74
CA ASP A 58 -8.87 7.49 4.78
C ASP A 58 -7.40 7.11 4.98
N ALA A 59 -6.90 7.14 6.22
CA ALA A 59 -5.54 6.72 6.54
C ALA A 59 -5.26 5.25 6.18
N TYR A 60 -6.20 4.34 6.43
CA TYR A 60 -6.04 2.94 6.01
C TYR A 60 -6.07 2.79 4.49
N ARG A 61 -6.91 3.55 3.79
CA ARG A 61 -6.99 3.53 2.32
C ARG A 61 -5.66 3.97 1.70
N GLU A 62 -5.02 5.01 2.23
CA GLU A 62 -3.70 5.46 1.77
C GLU A 62 -2.63 4.37 1.93
N VAL A 63 -2.65 3.62 3.03
CA VAL A 63 -1.73 2.49 3.24
C VAL A 63 -1.97 1.37 2.21
N ILE A 64 -3.23 1.03 1.94
CA ILE A 64 -3.59 0.04 0.92
C ILE A 64 -3.13 0.48 -0.47
N LEU A 65 -3.38 1.73 -0.85
CA LEU A 65 -2.94 2.29 -2.14
C LEU A 65 -1.41 2.27 -2.26
N PHE A 66 -0.69 2.58 -1.19
CA PHE A 66 0.77 2.46 -1.17
C PHE A 66 1.24 1.03 -1.41
N ILE A 67 0.63 0.05 -0.73
CA ILE A 67 0.96 -1.37 -0.91
C ILE A 67 0.68 -1.79 -2.36
N GLU A 68 -0.47 -1.42 -2.91
CA GLU A 68 -0.83 -1.69 -4.31
C GLU A 68 0.16 -1.08 -5.29
N ALA A 69 0.57 0.18 -5.07
CA ALA A 69 1.58 0.83 -5.91
C ALA A 69 2.93 0.10 -5.83
N VAL A 70 3.36 -0.32 -4.64
CA VAL A 70 4.63 -1.04 -4.44
C VAL A 70 4.62 -2.44 -5.10
N ILE A 71 3.47 -3.11 -5.10
CA ILE A 71 3.30 -4.43 -5.74
C ILE A 71 3.12 -4.27 -7.26
N GLY A 72 2.32 -3.29 -7.68
CA GLY A 72 1.90 -3.08 -9.07
C GLY A 72 2.91 -2.37 -9.96
N ASN A 73 3.82 -1.55 -9.42
CA ASN A 73 4.84 -0.81 -10.21
C ASN A 73 5.98 -1.67 -10.78
N ASN A 74 5.81 -2.98 -10.92
CA ASN A 74 6.81 -3.85 -11.54
C ASN A 74 6.56 -4.07 -13.04
N HIS A 75 6.51 -3.00 -13.82
CA HIS A 75 6.97 -3.01 -15.22
C HIS A 75 8.48 -2.69 -15.26
N GLU A 76 9.26 -3.27 -14.34
CA GLU A 76 10.71 -3.31 -14.46
C GLU A 76 11.07 -4.76 -14.84
N PRO A 77 11.68 -4.99 -16.02
CA PRO A 77 12.12 -6.33 -16.39
C PRO A 77 13.08 -6.83 -15.32
N GLU A 78 12.89 -8.07 -14.89
CA GLU A 78 13.89 -8.76 -14.09
C GLU A 78 15.21 -8.67 -14.87
N GLU A 79 16.21 -7.98 -14.33
CA GLU A 79 17.55 -8.03 -14.92
C GLU A 79 17.97 -9.50 -14.90
N GLU A 80 18.03 -10.10 -16.09
CA GLU A 80 18.63 -11.40 -16.33
C GLU A 80 20.01 -11.39 -15.66
N THR A 81 20.14 -12.16 -14.58
CA THR A 81 21.44 -12.52 -14.05
C THR A 81 22.07 -13.43 -15.09
N THR A 82 22.83 -12.85 -16.02
CA THR A 82 23.79 -13.59 -16.83
C THR A 82 24.86 -14.12 -15.87
N GLU A 83 24.79 -15.43 -15.62
CA GLU A 83 25.88 -16.23 -15.06
C GLU A 83 27.09 -16.26 -15.99
#